data_AF-A0AAV6YTP3-F1
#
_entry.id   AF-A0AAV6YTP3-F1
#
_cell.length_a   1.000
_cell.length_b   1.000
_cell.length_c   1.000
_cell.angle_alpha   90.00
_cell.angle_beta   90.00
_cell.angle_gamma   90.00
#
_symmetry.space_group_name_H-M   'P 1'
#
loop_
_entity.id
_entity.type
_entity.pdbx_description
1 polymer ?
#
loop_
_entity_poly.entity_id
_entity_poly.type
_entity_poly.pdbx_seq_one_letter_code
_entity_poly.pdbx_strand_id
1 'polypeptide(L)'
;MGLPLTKLSPLQSILNSAARLIFQTELYTDASSLCQSLHWLPVSYRIQYKMITLIHKALHNAAPLYCSSRISVYCPTCALRSASDVGFIRTSQSGLPDLHQYSGMLFPGLSD
;
A
#
# COMPACT_ATOMS: atom_id res chain seq x y z
N MET A 1 3.62 9.43 -0.88
CA MET A 1 4.20 8.06 -0.87
C MET A 1 5.68 8.15 -1.22
N GLY A 2 6.54 8.37 -0.22
CA GLY A 2 7.93 8.81 -0.40
C GLY A 2 8.98 7.76 -0.02
N LEU A 3 8.97 6.59 -0.67
CA LEU A 3 10.10 5.67 -0.58
C LEU A 3 11.18 6.14 -1.56
N PRO A 4 12.46 6.25 -1.14
CA PRO A 4 13.51 6.71 -2.03
C PRO A 4 13.66 5.70 -3.18
N LEU A 5 13.71 6.21 -4.41
CA LEU A 5 13.82 5.42 -5.65
C LEU A 5 15.05 4.48 -5.64
N THR A 6 16.04 4.81 -4.82
CA THR A 6 17.23 3.98 -4.55
C THR A 6 16.91 2.58 -4.07
N LYS A 7 15.77 2.37 -3.39
CA LYS A 7 15.33 1.03 -2.95
C LYS A 7 14.61 0.25 -4.05
N LEU A 8 14.11 0.94 -5.07
CA LEU A 8 13.36 0.32 -6.18
C LEU A 8 14.26 -0.01 -7.37
N SER A 9 15.43 0.64 -7.49
CA SER A 9 16.35 0.39 -8.59
C SER A 9 16.81 -1.07 -8.72
N PRO A 10 17.14 -1.83 -7.65
CA PRO A 10 17.59 -3.21 -7.82
C PRO A 10 16.48 -4.13 -8.36
N LEU A 11 15.25 -3.90 -7.92
CA LEU A 11 14.07 -4.64 -8.37
C LEU A 11 13.78 -4.37 -9.85
N GLN A 12 13.91 -3.11 -10.29
CA GLN A 12 13.72 -2.75 -11.68
C GLN A 12 14.83 -3.35 -12.56
N SER A 13 16.08 -3.38 -12.07
CA SER A 13 17.19 -4.02 -12.78
C SER A 13 16.94 -5.52 -12.98
N ILE A 14 16.45 -6.23 -11.95
CA ILE A 14 16.10 -7.66 -12.08
C ILE A 14 15.00 -7.86 -13.14
N LEU A 15 13.96 -7.02 -13.15
CA LEU A 15 12.90 -7.09 -14.15
C LEU A 15 13.45 -6.87 -15.58
N ASN A 16 14.28 -5.84 -15.74
CA ASN A 16 14.91 -5.51 -17.01
C ASN A 16 15.81 -6.65 -17.51
N SER A 17 16.59 -7.26 -16.61
CA SER A 17 17.44 -8.42 -16.94
C SER A 17 16.61 -9.65 -17.32
N ALA A 18 15.50 -9.91 -16.63
CA ALA A 18 14.60 -11.01 -16.97
C ALA A 18 13.96 -10.81 -18.36
N ALA A 19 13.56 -9.58 -18.71
CA ALA A 19 12.99 -9.28 -20.02
C ALA A 19 14.01 -9.53 -21.15
N ARG A 20 15.27 -9.11 -20.92
CA ARG A 20 16.39 -9.36 -21.85
C ARG A 20 16.71 -10.84 -21.99
N LEU A 21 16.65 -11.61 -20.90
CA LEU A 21 16.87 -13.06 -20.92
C LEU A 21 15.81 -13.76 -21.79
N ILE A 22 14.54 -13.39 -21.65
CA ILE A 22 13.43 -14.00 -22.39
C ILE A 22 13.54 -13.72 -23.89
N PHE A 23 13.81 -12.46 -24.27
CA PHE A 23 13.95 -12.09 -25.68
C PHE A 23 15.33 -12.38 -26.27
N GLN A 24 16.29 -12.81 -25.46
CA GLN A 24 17.68 -13.04 -25.86
C GLN A 24 18.27 -11.85 -26.62
N THR A 25 18.02 -10.64 -26.13
CA THR A 25 18.36 -9.40 -26.84
C THR A 25 19.79 -8.95 -26.60
N GLU A 26 20.31 -8.18 -27.53
CA GLU A 26 21.60 -7.52 -27.41
C GLU A 26 21.66 -6.55 -26.20
N LEU A 27 22.88 -6.25 -25.76
CA LEU A 27 23.13 -5.42 -24.56
C LEU A 27 22.54 -4.00 -24.66
N TYR A 28 22.41 -3.46 -25.88
CA TYR A 28 21.99 -2.08 -26.12
C TYR A 28 20.48 -1.91 -26.37
N THR A 29 19.70 -2.99 -26.39
CA THR A 29 18.25 -2.86 -26.55
C THR A 29 17.63 -2.22 -25.31
N ASP A 30 16.71 -1.28 -25.49
CA ASP A 30 15.99 -0.69 -24.37
C ASP A 30 15.17 -1.77 -23.64
N ALA A 31 15.34 -1.90 -22.33
CA ALA A 31 14.59 -2.85 -21.54
C ALA A 31 13.12 -2.43 -21.33
N SER A 32 12.83 -1.11 -21.43
CA SER A 32 11.47 -0.60 -21.26
C SER A 32 10.55 -1.06 -22.38
N SER A 33 11.00 -1.02 -23.63
CA SER A 33 10.24 -1.53 -24.78
C SER A 33 9.98 -3.03 -24.70
N LEU A 34 10.96 -3.81 -24.21
CA LEU A 34 10.81 -5.25 -23.96
C LEU A 34 9.80 -5.54 -22.84
N CYS A 35 9.82 -4.76 -21.76
CA CYS A 35 8.83 -4.89 -20.70
C CYS A 35 7.43 -4.57 -21.24
N GLN A 36 7.29 -3.56 -22.10
CA GLN A 36 6.01 -3.20 -22.72
C GLN A 36 5.48 -4.31 -23.63
N SER A 37 6.32 -4.93 -24.46
CA SER A 37 5.90 -6.06 -25.30
C SER A 37 5.51 -7.31 -24.47
N LEU A 38 6.12 -7.51 -23.29
CA LEU A 38 5.69 -8.52 -22.31
C LEU A 38 4.47 -8.12 -21.48
N HIS A 39 3.99 -6.88 -21.61
CA HIS A 39 2.97 -6.28 -20.75
C HIS A 39 3.37 -6.21 -19.26
N TRP A 40 4.67 -6.16 -18.97
CA TRP A 40 5.22 -6.02 -17.63
C TRP A 40 5.24 -4.55 -17.18
N LEU A 41 4.50 -4.26 -16.10
CA LEU A 41 4.53 -2.94 -15.47
C LEU A 41 5.88 -2.68 -14.78
N PRO A 42 6.44 -1.46 -14.89
CA PRO A 42 7.54 -1.02 -14.05
C PRO A 42 7.21 -1.18 -12.55
N VAL A 43 8.23 -1.43 -11.74
CA VAL A 43 8.08 -1.79 -10.31
C VAL A 43 7.26 -0.75 -9.56
N SER A 44 7.47 0.55 -9.84
CA SER A 44 6.70 1.64 -9.22
C SER A 44 5.20 1.50 -9.45
N TYR A 45 4.79 1.20 -10.68
CA TYR A 45 3.38 1.00 -11.03
C TYR A 45 2.82 -0.31 -10.45
N ARG A 46 3.63 -1.36 -10.34
CA ARG A 46 3.20 -2.61 -9.68
C ARG A 46 2.84 -2.40 -8.21
N ILE A 47 3.59 -1.55 -7.50
CA ILE A 47 3.28 -1.18 -6.11
C ILE A 47 1.94 -0.48 -6.04
N GLN A 48 1.73 0.53 -6.88
CA GLN A 48 0.45 1.27 -6.94
C GLN A 48 -0.72 0.36 -7.29
N TYR A 49 -0.56 -0.49 -8.31
CA TYR A 49 -1.57 -1.45 -8.73
C TYR A 49 -1.94 -2.42 -7.60
N LYS A 50 -0.94 -2.95 -6.87
CA LYS A 50 -1.19 -3.81 -5.70
C LYS A 50 -1.93 -3.07 -4.59
N MET A 51 -1.58 -1.82 -4.31
CA MET A 51 -2.26 -1.01 -3.30
C MET A 51 -3.74 -0.81 -3.68
N ILE A 52 -4.01 -0.37 -4.91
CA ILE A 52 -5.37 -0.14 -5.42
C ILE A 52 -6.18 -1.44 -5.40
N THR A 53 -5.59 -2.55 -5.86
CA THR A 53 -6.26 -3.85 -5.85
C THR A 53 -6.59 -4.32 -4.44
N LEU A 54 -5.68 -4.11 -3.48
CA LEU A 54 -5.91 -4.45 -2.08
C LEU A 54 -7.06 -3.64 -1.48
N ILE A 55 -7.05 -2.33 -1.74
CA ILE A 55 -8.12 -1.42 -1.32
C ILE A 55 -9.46 -1.85 -1.92
N HIS A 56 -9.51 -2.09 -3.22
CA HIS A 56 -10.71 -2.54 -3.91
C HIS A 56 -11.25 -3.84 -3.31
N LYS A 57 -10.39 -4.82 -3.04
CA LYS A 57 -10.77 -6.08 -2.42
C LYS A 57 -11.30 -5.89 -1.00
N ALA A 58 -10.68 -5.01 -0.21
CA ALA A 58 -11.13 -4.71 1.14
C ALA A 58 -12.52 -4.05 1.16
N LEU A 59 -12.79 -3.13 0.22
CA LEU A 59 -14.10 -2.50 0.08
C LEU A 59 -15.20 -3.51 -0.29
N HIS A 60 -14.87 -4.54 -1.08
CA HIS A 60 -15.81 -5.57 -1.52
C HIS A 60 -15.80 -6.83 -0.62
N ASN A 61 -15.27 -6.75 0.61
CA ASN A 61 -15.16 -7.87 1.55
C ASN A 61 -14.42 -9.12 1.02
N ALA A 62 -13.58 -8.96 0.00
CA ALA A 62 -12.80 -10.02 -0.64
C ALA A 62 -11.33 -10.05 -0.15
N ALA A 63 -10.99 -9.24 0.86
CA ALA A 63 -9.68 -9.22 1.51
C ALA A 63 -9.74 -9.88 2.91
N PRO A 64 -8.59 -10.33 3.45
CA PRO A 64 -8.52 -10.82 4.83
C PRO A 64 -9.05 -9.78 5.83
N LEU A 65 -9.71 -10.24 6.90
CA LEU A 65 -10.35 -9.38 7.90
C LEU A 65 -9.43 -8.29 8.46
N TYR A 66 -8.15 -8.59 8.64
CA TYR A 66 -7.15 -7.62 9.11
C TYR A 66 -6.94 -6.43 8.15
N CYS A 67 -7.07 -6.65 6.84
CA CYS A 67 -6.97 -5.57 5.85
C CYS A 67 -8.26 -4.75 5.84
N SER A 68 -9.41 -5.41 5.85
CA SER A 68 -10.73 -4.76 5.85
C SER A 68 -10.96 -3.94 7.11
N SER A 69 -10.51 -4.40 8.28
CA SER A 69 -10.65 -3.66 9.55
C SER A 69 -9.77 -2.40 9.63
N ARG A 70 -8.72 -2.31 8.81
CA ARG A 70 -7.82 -1.14 8.75
C ARG A 70 -8.29 -0.07 7.76
N ILE A 71 -9.26 -0.38 6.91
CA ILE A 71 -9.75 0.53 5.86
C ILE A 71 -11.13 1.00 6.30
N SER A 72 -11.26 2.28 6.65
CA SER A 72 -12.55 2.90 6.93
C SER A 72 -12.98 3.76 5.75
N VAL A 73 -14.21 3.52 5.28
CA VAL A 73 -14.86 4.38 4.29
C VAL A 73 -15.08 5.73 4.95
N TYR A 74 -14.64 6.80 4.30
CA TYR A 74 -14.88 8.14 4.81
C TYR A 74 -16.38 8.45 4.72
N CYS A 75 -17.00 8.69 5.87
CA CYS A 75 -18.34 9.24 5.96
C CYS A 75 -18.23 10.68 6.49
N PRO A 76 -18.44 11.72 5.67
CA PRO A 76 -18.40 13.10 6.13
C PRO A 76 -19.57 13.39 7.08
N THR A 77 -19.29 14.06 8.20
CA THR A 77 -20.30 14.43 9.21
C THR A 77 -21.18 15.61 8.77
N CYS A 78 -20.74 16.39 7.78
CA CYS A 78 -21.46 17.53 7.22
C CYS A 78 -21.36 17.52 5.69
N ALA A 79 -22.39 18.04 5.00
CA ALA A 79 -22.41 18.16 3.55
C ALA A 79 -21.35 19.17 3.06
N LEU A 80 -20.12 18.69 2.84
CA LEU A 80 -19.07 19.44 2.17
C LEU A 80 -19.41 19.54 0.67
N ARG A 81 -19.00 20.63 0.03
CA ARG A 81 -19.18 20.80 -1.43
C ARG A 81 -18.48 19.71 -2.27
N SER A 82 -17.53 18.98 -1.67
CA SER A 82 -16.85 17.81 -2.26
C SER A 82 -17.35 16.45 -1.73
N ALA A 83 -18.39 16.42 -0.90
CA ALA A 83 -18.92 15.18 -0.33
C ALA A 83 -19.60 14.27 -1.38
N SER A 84 -19.99 14.83 -2.52
CA SER A 84 -20.49 14.07 -3.68
C SER A 84 -19.38 13.35 -4.45
N ASP A 85 -18.10 13.58 -4.11
CA ASP A 85 -16.96 12.93 -4.74
C ASP A 85 -16.65 11.62 -4.01
N VAL A 86 -17.21 10.54 -4.54
CA VAL A 86 -17.23 9.18 -3.98
C VAL A 86 -15.84 8.55 -4.07
N GLY A 87 -14.91 8.92 -3.20
CA GLY A 87 -13.53 8.41 -3.32
C GLY A 87 -12.61 8.52 -2.11
N PHE A 88 -13.05 9.09 -0.99
CA PHE A 88 -12.14 9.31 0.14
C PHE A 88 -12.07 8.09 1.06
N ILE A 89 -10.86 7.61 1.31
CA ILE A 89 -10.56 6.55 2.29
C ILE A 89 -9.76 7.21 3.41
N ARG A 90 -10.23 7.08 4.66
CA ARG A 90 -9.43 7.50 5.82
C ARG A 90 -8.55 6.33 6.26
N THR A 91 -7.25 6.55 6.32
CA THR A 91 -6.34 5.70 7.08
C THR A 91 -6.39 6.17 8.53
N SER A 92 -6.80 5.31 9.47
CA SER A 92 -6.67 5.60 10.89
C SER A 92 -5.18 5.62 11.26
N GLN A 93 -4.56 6.80 11.23
CA GLN A 93 -3.25 7.05 11.84
C GLN A 93 -3.30 8.36 12.61
N SER A 94 -3.64 8.27 13.90
CA SER A 94 -3.00 8.98 15.01
C SER A 94 -3.84 8.80 16.27
N GLY A 95 -3.35 7.96 17.17
CA GLY A 95 -3.88 7.80 18.51
C GLY A 95 -2.81 7.14 19.35
N LEU A 96 -1.85 7.95 19.82
CA LEU A 96 -1.05 7.60 20.99
C LEU A 96 -2.08 7.17 22.06
N PRO A 97 -2.03 5.96 22.62
CA PRO A 97 -3.00 5.59 23.65
C PRO A 97 -2.82 6.57 24.81
N ASP A 98 -3.88 7.30 25.12
CA ASP A 98 -3.96 8.26 26.21
C ASP A 98 -3.54 7.56 27.51
N LEU A 99 -2.46 8.02 28.15
CA LEU A 99 -1.93 7.42 29.38
C LEU A 99 -2.91 7.55 30.57
N HIS A 100 -4.00 8.29 30.40
CA HIS A 100 -5.07 8.42 31.38
C HIS A 100 -5.92 7.15 31.55
N GLN A 101 -5.88 6.19 30.61
CA GLN A 101 -6.63 4.93 30.73
C GLN A 101 -5.93 3.90 31.65
N TYR A 102 -4.65 4.10 32.00
CA TYR A 102 -3.87 3.18 32.85
C TYR A 102 -3.82 3.60 34.32
N SER A 103 -4.41 4.74 34.69
CA SER A 103 -4.41 5.26 36.08
C SER A 103 -5.28 4.46 37.06
N GLY A 104 -5.97 3.40 36.61
CA GLY A 104 -6.87 2.56 37.42
C GLY A 104 -6.45 1.10 37.59
N MET A 105 -5.33 0.66 37.00
CA MET A 105 -4.83 -0.71 37.20
C MET A 105 -3.90 -0.73 38.42
N LEU A 106 -4.51 -0.71 39.61
CA LEU A 106 -3.84 -1.05 40.85
C LEU A 106 -3.43 -2.54 40.75
N PHE A 107 -2.15 -2.82 40.53
CA PHE A 107 -1.62 -4.18 40.59
C PHE A 107 -1.84 -4.74 42.00
N PRO A 108 -2.64 -5.79 42.20
CA PRO A 108 -2.68 -6.50 43.46
C PRO A 108 -1.54 -7.51 43.48
N GLY A 109 -0.64 -7.39 44.45
CA GLY A 109 0.33 -8.44 44.77
C GLY A 109 1.79 -8.01 44.67
N LEU A 110 2.22 -7.21 45.65
CA LEU A 110 3.57 -7.29 46.20
C LEU A 110 3.40 -7.22 47.73
N SER A 111 2.97 -8.35 48.27
CA SER A 111 3.10 -8.68 49.68
C SER A 111 4.30 -9.63 49.81
N ASP A 112 5.19 -9.26 50.72
CA ASP A 112 6.36 -9.95 51.29
C ASP A 112 7.61 -10.15 50.41
#